data_AF-A0A7C6XXT0-F1
#
_entry.id   AF-A0A7C6XXT0-F1
#
_cell.length_a   1.000
_cell.length_b   1.000
_cell.length_c   1.000
_cell.angle_alpha   90.00
_cell.angle_beta   90.00
_cell.angle_gamma   90.00
#
_symmetry.space_group_name_H-M   'P 1'
#
loop_
_entity.id
_entity.type
_entity.pdbx_description
1 polymer ?
#
loop_
_entity_poly.entity_id
_entity_poly.type
_entity_poly.pdbx_seq_one_letter_code
_entity_poly.pdbx_strand_id
1 'polypeptide(L)' 'EAACLLSAWFEAHERLVDPPLLLNGREVMDLLGVAQGPMVGRLLDALREAQVTGDVSTRQEAERFLRAIARYD' A
#
# COMPACT_ATOMS: atom_id res chain seq x y z
N GLU A 1 9.92 -30.87 1.40
CA GLU A 1 9.22 -30.53 2.67
C GLU A 1 9.56 -29.12 3.18
N ALA A 2 10.81 -28.63 3.09
CA ALA A 2 11.19 -27.27 3.53
C ALA A 2 10.51 -26.11 2.77
N ALA A 3 10.12 -26.30 1.50
CA ALA A 3 9.52 -25.24 0.69
C ALA A 3 8.13 -24.79 1.21
N CYS A 4 7.31 -25.74 1.70
CA CYS A 4 5.96 -25.44 2.15
C CYS A 4 5.92 -24.61 3.44
N LEU A 5 6.91 -24.81 4.32
CA LEU A 5 7.07 -24.04 5.56
C LEU A 5 7.46 -22.58 5.27
N LEU A 6 8.31 -22.34 4.27
CA LEU A 6 8.67 -20.98 3.86
C LEU A 6 7.47 -20.25 3.24
N SER A 7 6.71 -20.92 2.36
CA SER A 7 5.50 -20.35 1.76
C SER A 7 4.46 -19.97 2.81
N ALA A 8 4.19 -20.86 3.78
CA ALA A 8 3.26 -20.59 4.86
C ALA A 8 3.73 -19.49 5.82
N TRP A 9 5.04 -19.34 6.04
CA TRP A 9 5.61 -18.26 6.85
C TRP A 9 5.48 -16.90 6.16
N PHE A 10 5.66 -16.83 4.84
CA PHE A 10 5.40 -15.62 4.05
C PHE A 10 3.92 -15.25 4.04
N GLU A 11 3.02 -16.21 3.83
CA GLU A 11 1.56 -15.96 3.79
C GLU A 11 0.95 -15.58 5.15
N ALA A 12 1.53 -16.03 6.26
CA ALA A 12 1.05 -15.73 7.61
C ALA A 12 1.61 -14.41 8.18
N HIS A 13 2.80 -13.99 7.75
CA HIS A 13 3.40 -12.71 8.20
C HIS A 13 2.71 -11.50 7.56
N GLU A 14 2.31 -11.61 6.29
CA GLU A 14 1.54 -10.59 5.55
C GLU A 14 0.18 -10.27 6.20
N ARG A 15 -0.39 -11.15 7.01
CA ARG A 15 -1.77 -10.95 7.50
C ARG A 15 -1.88 -10.24 8.85
N LEU A 16 -0.77 -10.11 9.59
CA LEU A 16 -0.76 -9.54 10.94
C LEU A 16 0.24 -8.40 11.15
N VAL A 17 1.30 -8.30 10.32
CA VAL A 17 2.34 -7.27 10.46
C VAL A 17 2.24 -6.19 9.37
N ASP A 18 1.71 -6.52 8.19
CA ASP A 18 1.54 -5.59 7.07
C ASP A 18 0.13 -5.75 6.46
N PRO A 19 -0.91 -5.11 7.03
CA PRO A 19 -2.27 -5.28 6.54
C PRO A 19 -2.33 -4.98 5.04
N PRO A 20 -3.06 -5.78 4.25
CA PRO A 20 -3.16 -5.58 2.81
C PRO A 20 -3.51 -4.13 2.49
N LEU A 21 -2.64 -3.46 1.72
CA LEU A 21 -2.90 -2.09 1.29
C LEU A 21 -4.19 -2.03 0.47
N LEU A 22 -4.97 -0.96 0.66
CA LEU A 22 -6.20 -0.71 -0.10
C LEU A 22 -5.94 -0.47 -1.59
N LEU A 23 -4.71 -0.06 -1.92
CA LEU A 23 -4.18 0.11 -3.26
C LEU A 23 -2.72 -0.40 -3.30
N ASN A 24 -2.39 -1.18 -4.33
CA ASN A 24 -1.02 -1.61 -4.59
C ASN A 24 -0.27 -0.59 -5.46
N GLY A 25 1.05 -0.76 -5.60
CA GLY A 25 1.89 0.18 -6.34
C GLY A 25 1.50 0.40 -7.81
N ARG A 26 0.98 -0.62 -8.49
CA ARG A 26 0.48 -0.47 -9.86
C ARG A 26 -0.74 0.42 -9.92
N GLU A 27 -1.68 0.21 -8.99
CA GLU A 27 -2.88 1.02 -8.90
C GLU A 27 -2.55 2.48 -8.55
N VAL A 28 -1.55 2.71 -7.70
CA VAL A 28 -1.05 4.08 -7.41
C VAL A 28 -0.46 4.75 -8.65
N MET A 29 0.36 4.02 -9.42
CA MET A 29 0.92 4.53 -10.68
C MET A 29 -0.18 4.89 -11.68
N ASP A 30 -1.16 4.00 -11.88
CA ASP A 30 -2.27 4.22 -12.80
C ASP A 30 -3.18 5.37 -12.33
N LEU A 31 -3.42 5.49 -11.02
CA LEU A 31 -4.27 6.54 -10.42
C LEU A 31 -3.69 7.95 -10.59
N LEU A 32 -2.37 8.07 -10.42
CA LEU A 32 -1.67 9.36 -10.39
C LEU A 32 -0.92 9.68 -11.68
N GLY A 33 -0.77 8.72 -12.59
CA GLY A 33 0.00 8.88 -13.83
C GLY A 33 1.50 9.03 -13.59
N VAL A 34 2.02 8.49 -12.48
CA VAL A 34 3.43 8.59 -12.10
C VAL A 34 4.22 7.38 -12.58
N ALA A 35 5.48 7.60 -12.98
CA ALA A 35 6.37 6.52 -13.33
C ALA A 35 6.80 5.71 -12.09
N GLN A 36 7.20 4.46 -12.32
CA GLN A 36 7.80 3.63 -11.29
C GLN A 36 9.04 4.32 -10.69
N GLY A 37 9.14 4.33 -9.37
CA GLY A 37 10.30 4.89 -8.68
C GLY A 37 10.08 5.10 -7.19
N PRO A 38 11.06 5.71 -6.48
CA PRO A 38 11.00 5.93 -5.03
C PRO A 38 9.77 6.70 -4.55
N MET A 39 9.21 7.56 -5.40
CA MET A 39 7.97 8.29 -5.11
C MET A 39 6.80 7.36 -4.85
N VAL A 40 6.65 6.29 -5.65
CA VAL A 40 5.57 5.30 -5.47
C VAL A 40 5.71 4.61 -4.12
N GLY A 41 6.95 4.29 -3.71
CA GLY A 41 7.23 3.74 -2.37
C GLY A 41 6.75 4.67 -1.26
N ARG A 42 7.12 5.96 -1.32
CA ARG A 42 6.68 6.96 -0.33
C ARG A 42 5.16 7.09 -0.24
N LEU A 43 4.48 7.06 -1.39
CA LEU A 43 3.01 7.12 -1.45
C LEU A 43 2.36 5.88 -0.82
N LEU A 44 2.91 4.70 -1.05
CA LEU A 44 2.44 3.45 -0.44
C LEU A 44 2.69 3.43 1.07
N ASP A 45 3.84 3.95 1.52
CA ASP A 45 4.16 4.04 2.95
C ASP A 45 3.22 5.02 3.67
N ALA A 46 2.95 6.18 3.07
CA ALA A 46 1.97 7.13 3.61
C ALA A 46 0.55 6.55 3.65
N LEU A 47 0.15 5.80 2.61
CA LEU A 47 -1.14 5.10 2.60
C LEU A 47 -1.21 4.03 3.69
N ARG A 48 -0.13 3.26 3.89
CA ARG A 48 -0.05 2.26 4.96
C ARG A 48 -0.27 2.89 6.32
N GLU A 49 0.42 4.00 6.60
CA GLU A 49 0.28 4.73 7.86
C GLU A 49 -1.17 5.17 8.07
N ALA A 50 -1.77 5.82 7.08
CA ALA A 50 -3.17 6.26 7.14
C ALA A 50 -4.17 5.09 7.32
N GLN A 51 -3.86 3.91 6.79
CA GLN A 51 -4.64 2.70 7.02
C GLN A 51 -4.51 2.18 8.46
N VAL A 52 -3.29 2.15 8.99
CA VAL A 52 -3.00 1.66 10.34
C VAL A 52 -3.61 2.58 11.40
N THR A 53 -3.61 3.89 11.17
CA THR A 53 -4.24 4.88 12.08
C THR A 53 -5.76 4.89 11.97
N GLY A 54 -6.34 4.33 10.91
CA GLY A 54 -7.77 4.36 10.62
C GLY A 54 -8.25 5.64 9.92
N ASP A 55 -7.33 6.52 9.49
CA ASP A 55 -7.64 7.72 8.70
C ASP A 55 -8.17 7.36 7.31
N VAL A 56 -7.75 6.21 6.79
CA VAL A 56 -8.17 5.66 5.50
C VAL A 56 -8.58 4.20 5.70
N SER A 57 -9.85 3.90 5.46
CA SER A 57 -10.41 2.55 5.67
C SER A 57 -10.96 1.92 4.41
N THR A 58 -11.19 2.73 3.36
CA THR A 58 -11.77 2.28 2.10
C THR A 58 -10.91 2.64 0.89
N ARG A 59 -11.06 1.88 -0.20
CA ARG A 59 -10.38 2.16 -1.46
C ARG A 59 -10.63 3.59 -1.96
N GLN A 60 -11.86 4.09 -1.85
CA GLN A 60 -12.20 5.46 -2.26
C GLN A 60 -11.54 6.53 -1.37
N GLU A 61 -11.37 6.25 -0.07
CA GLU A 61 -10.58 7.11 0.82
C GLU A 61 -9.10 7.08 0.43
N ALA A 62 -8.54 5.91 0.12
CA ALA A 62 -7.16 5.75 -0.33
C ALA A 62 -6.89 6.56 -1.61
N GLU A 63 -7.78 6.47 -2.60
CA GLU A 63 -7.66 7.24 -3.83
C GLU A 63 -7.69 8.76 -3.59
N ARG A 64 -8.59 9.22 -2.71
CA ARG A 64 -8.68 10.65 -2.33
C ARG A 64 -7.43 11.10 -1.57
N PHE A 65 -6.96 10.30 -0.63
CA PHE A 65 -5.78 10.56 0.18
C PHE A 65 -4.53 10.69 -0.71
N LEU A 66 -4.29 9.72 -1.59
CA LEU A 66 -3.17 9.73 -2.53
C LEU A 66 -3.19 10.93 -3.48
N ARG A 67 -4.37 11.28 -4.02
CA ARG A 67 -4.52 12.48 -4.86
C ARG A 67 -4.29 13.78 -4.09
N ALA A 68 -4.56 13.80 -2.78
CA ALA A 68 -4.30 14.96 -1.95
C ALA A 68 -2.80 15.13 -1.72
N ILE A 69 -2.10 14.09 -1.27
CA ILE A 69 -0.67 14.19 -0.95
C ILE A 69 0.21 14.40 -2.18
N ALA A 70 -0.13 13.78 -3.32
CA ALA A 70 0.63 13.95 -4.56
C ALA A 70 0.52 15.36 -5.19
N ARG A 71 -0.35 16.24 -4.67
CA ARG A 71 -0.42 17.65 -5.07
C ARG A 71 0.51 18.55 -4.26
N TYR A 72 1.03 18.07 -3.14
CA TYR A 72 1.87 18.83 -2.22
C TYR A 72 3.36 18.50 -2.31
N ASP A 73 3.72 17.47 -3.07
CA ASP A 73 5.10 17.01 -3.36
C ASP A 73 5.50 17.44 -4.79
#